data_AF-A0A9E3ADZ0-F1
#
_entry.id   AF-A0A9E3ADZ0-F1
#
_cell.length_a   1.000
_cell.length_b   1.000
_cell.length_c   1.000
_cell.angle_alpha   90.00
_cell.angle_beta   90.00
_cell.angle_gamma   90.00
#
_symmetry.space_group_name_H-M   'P 1'
#
loop_
_entity.id
_entity.type
_entity.pdbx_description
1 polymer ?
#
loop_
_entity_poly.entity_id
_entity_poly.type
_entity_poly.pdbx_seq_one_letter_code
_entity_poly.pdbx_strand_id
1 'polypeptide(L)'
;MAGRNQHNIPQALSRGFRVPGGSKSESRTWLYEKGVEPHCEKIKDEVGVELHFYSEPSADGSRTLDDEITDYETLFGQRLHALKKAAIDEAVDADVAAEIVSHLTIRNAHSRGSFTGAVKIMLDRTVEVFCNETTLRPILGFDGETPSERFKSLVDEHLKENHPLLTETGLPAHVLH
;
A
#
# COMPACT_ATOMS: atom_id res chain seq x y z
N MET A 1 2.16 -20.13 -8.09
CA MET A 1 3.17 -20.22 -7.04
C MET A 1 3.19 -18.87 -6.37
N ALA A 2 2.62 -18.85 -5.17
CA ALA A 2 2.50 -17.74 -4.24
C ALA A 2 3.86 -17.09 -3.94
N GLY A 3 3.91 -15.77 -3.95
CA GLY A 3 4.92 -14.99 -3.21
C GLY A 3 6.31 -14.80 -3.83
N ARG A 4 6.67 -15.41 -4.97
CA ARG A 4 7.96 -15.13 -5.63
C ARG A 4 7.78 -14.91 -7.13
N ASN A 5 8.45 -13.90 -7.67
CA ASN A 5 8.39 -13.52 -9.08
C ASN A 5 7.04 -12.93 -9.52
N GLN A 6 6.58 -11.89 -8.82
CA GLN A 6 5.34 -11.19 -9.15
C GLN A 6 5.56 -10.16 -10.27
N HIS A 7 4.61 -10.10 -11.21
CA HIS A 7 4.73 -9.23 -12.38
C HIS A 7 4.20 -7.82 -12.12
N ASN A 8 5.05 -6.82 -12.35
CA ASN A 8 4.69 -5.41 -12.41
C ASN A 8 3.74 -5.12 -13.59
N ILE A 9 3.90 -5.85 -14.70
CA ILE A 9 2.94 -5.84 -15.82
C ILE A 9 2.18 -7.17 -15.80
N PRO A 10 0.85 -7.18 -15.59
CA PRO A 10 0.06 -8.42 -15.56
C PRO A 10 0.41 -9.37 -16.71
N GLN A 11 0.60 -10.66 -16.41
CA GLN A 11 0.96 -11.64 -17.44
C GLN A 11 -0.07 -11.71 -18.58
N ALA A 12 -1.34 -11.40 -18.29
CA ALA A 12 -2.40 -11.32 -19.30
C ALA A 12 -2.10 -10.28 -20.40
N LEU A 13 -1.43 -9.19 -20.05
CA LEU A 13 -0.93 -8.19 -21.00
C LEU A 13 0.37 -8.68 -21.67
N SER A 14 1.35 -9.11 -20.88
CA SER A 14 2.68 -9.50 -21.40
C SER A 14 2.61 -10.65 -22.40
N ARG A 15 1.69 -11.60 -22.22
CA ARG A 15 1.44 -12.70 -23.18
C ARG A 15 0.95 -12.23 -24.55
N GLY A 16 0.47 -10.99 -24.68
CA GLY A 16 0.16 -10.36 -25.96
C GLY A 16 1.38 -10.16 -26.86
N PHE A 17 2.59 -10.08 -26.27
CA PHE A 17 3.85 -9.85 -26.98
C PHE A 17 4.68 -11.14 -27.17
N ARG A 18 4.07 -12.31 -26.91
CA ARG A 18 4.78 -13.58 -26.99
C ARG A 18 5.32 -13.87 -28.40
N VAL A 19 6.48 -14.53 -28.47
CA VAL A 19 7.02 -15.08 -29.71
C VAL A 19 6.03 -16.11 -30.28
N PRO A 20 5.66 -16.02 -31.58
CA PRO A 20 4.78 -16.98 -32.23
C PRO A 20 5.35 -18.41 -32.21
N GLY A 21 4.48 -19.42 -32.13
CA GLY A 21 4.87 -20.84 -32.26
C GLY A 21 5.27 -21.57 -30.97
N GLY A 22 5.34 -20.88 -29.82
CA GLY A 22 5.57 -21.50 -28.51
C GLY A 22 4.32 -22.05 -27.82
N SER A 23 4.50 -23.00 -26.89
CA SER A 23 3.40 -23.47 -26.04
C SER A 23 2.97 -22.38 -25.04
N LYS A 24 1.74 -22.46 -24.51
CA LYS A 24 1.27 -21.52 -23.46
C LYS A 24 2.15 -21.54 -22.22
N SER A 25 2.68 -22.70 -21.85
CA SER A 25 3.57 -22.87 -20.67
C SER A 25 4.99 -22.36 -20.90
N GLU A 26 5.42 -22.24 -22.17
CA GLU A 26 6.72 -21.70 -22.59
C GLU A 26 6.55 -20.34 -23.28
N SER A 27 5.60 -19.51 -22.81
CA SER A 27 5.37 -18.19 -23.36
C SER A 27 6.62 -17.32 -23.17
N ARG A 28 7.36 -17.09 -24.25
CA ARG A 28 8.58 -16.28 -24.30
C ARG A 28 8.32 -14.95 -25.00
N THR A 29 9.10 -13.93 -24.67
CA THR A 29 9.11 -12.63 -25.37
C THR A 29 10.55 -12.19 -25.61
N TRP A 30 10.73 -11.30 -26.58
CA TRP A 30 12.01 -10.62 -26.78
C TRP A 30 12.20 -9.52 -25.74
N LEU A 31 13.36 -9.50 -25.10
CA LEU A 31 13.81 -8.44 -24.21
C LEU A 31 14.84 -7.56 -24.94
N TYR A 32 14.70 -6.24 -24.78
CA TYR A 32 15.58 -5.26 -25.37
C TYR A 32 16.11 -4.36 -24.25
N GLU A 33 17.41 -4.46 -23.98
CA GLU A 33 18.08 -3.67 -22.95
C GLU A 33 19.18 -2.82 -23.57
N LYS A 34 19.45 -1.67 -22.95
CA LYS A 34 20.44 -0.74 -23.48
C LYS A 34 21.84 -1.37 -23.44
N GLY A 35 22.42 -1.59 -24.61
CA GLY A 35 23.79 -2.13 -24.74
C GLY A 35 23.90 -3.65 -24.60
N VAL A 36 22.77 -4.36 -24.58
CA VAL A 36 22.71 -5.83 -24.59
C VAL A 36 22.04 -6.27 -25.89
N GLU A 37 22.55 -7.32 -26.51
CA GLU A 37 21.91 -7.91 -27.69
C GLU A 37 20.51 -8.44 -27.33
N PRO A 38 19.50 -8.27 -28.21
CA PRO A 38 18.16 -8.77 -27.97
C PRO A 38 18.17 -10.27 -27.71
N HIS A 39 17.50 -10.70 -26.64
CA HIS A 39 17.43 -12.10 -26.24
C HIS A 39 16.00 -12.51 -25.84
N CYS A 40 15.73 -13.81 -25.89
CA CYS A 40 14.39 -14.37 -25.66
C CYS A 40 14.29 -14.96 -24.27
N GLU A 41 13.37 -14.43 -23.46
CA GLU A 41 13.17 -14.89 -22.09
C GLU A 41 11.76 -15.36 -21.78
N LYS A 42 11.63 -16.17 -20.73
CA LYS A 42 10.32 -16.64 -20.26
C LYS A 42 9.57 -15.50 -19.60
N ILE A 43 8.36 -15.21 -20.09
CA ILE A 43 7.51 -14.14 -19.54
C ILE A 43 7.26 -14.37 -18.05
N LYS A 44 7.01 -15.63 -17.66
CA LYS A 44 6.66 -15.99 -16.28
C LYS A 44 7.77 -15.68 -15.27
N ASP A 45 9.03 -15.82 -15.66
CA ASP A 45 10.11 -15.87 -14.68
C ASP A 45 11.02 -14.63 -14.75
N GLU A 46 11.12 -13.98 -15.92
CA GLU A 46 12.17 -12.98 -16.18
C GLU A 46 11.64 -11.60 -16.62
N VAL A 47 10.39 -11.50 -17.07
CA VAL A 47 9.91 -10.28 -17.74
C VAL A 47 9.02 -9.46 -16.83
N GLY A 48 9.50 -8.28 -16.42
CA GLY A 48 8.75 -7.37 -15.57
C GLY A 48 8.44 -7.96 -14.20
N VAL A 49 9.34 -8.81 -13.71
CA VAL A 49 9.22 -9.59 -12.48
C VAL A 49 9.98 -8.91 -11.35
N GLU A 50 9.33 -8.76 -10.19
CA GLU A 50 9.98 -8.44 -8.92
C GLU A 50 9.89 -9.64 -7.97
N LEU A 51 10.85 -9.76 -7.04
CA LEU A 51 10.90 -10.91 -6.13
C LEU A 51 9.65 -10.97 -5.24
N HIS A 52 9.27 -9.84 -4.63
CA HIS A 52 8.11 -9.69 -3.73
C HIS A 52 7.45 -8.34 -4.01
N PHE A 53 6.11 -8.28 -4.09
CA PHE A 53 5.40 -7.06 -4.50
C PHE A 53 4.74 -6.34 -3.32
N TYR A 54 3.85 -7.02 -2.59
CA TYR A 54 3.17 -6.45 -1.42
C TYR A 54 3.42 -7.23 -0.13
N SER A 55 3.85 -8.48 -0.23
CA SER A 55 4.04 -9.33 0.95
C SER A 55 5.22 -10.28 0.77
N GLU A 56 5.91 -10.56 1.86
CA GLU A 56 6.81 -11.70 1.91
C GLU A 56 5.99 -13.01 1.97
N PRO A 57 6.55 -14.14 1.49
CA PRO A 57 5.90 -15.43 1.62
C PRO A 57 5.64 -15.74 3.10
N SER A 58 4.41 -16.15 3.41
CA SER A 58 4.06 -16.43 4.80
C SER A 58 4.84 -17.63 5.35
N ALA A 59 5.44 -17.47 6.52
CA ALA A 59 6.23 -18.52 7.17
C ALA A 59 5.39 -19.70 7.66
N ASP A 60 4.10 -19.46 7.95
CA ASP A 60 3.14 -20.47 8.42
C ASP A 60 2.25 -21.02 7.30
N GLY A 61 2.48 -20.58 6.05
CA GLY A 61 1.69 -20.96 4.88
C GLY A 61 0.31 -20.32 4.81
N SER A 62 0.01 -19.33 5.65
CA SER A 62 -1.20 -18.51 5.52
C SER A 62 -1.19 -17.75 4.18
N ARG A 63 -2.40 -17.51 3.66
CA ARG A 63 -2.59 -16.77 2.41
C ARG A 63 -2.07 -15.35 2.58
N THR A 64 -1.25 -14.93 1.63
CA THR A 64 -0.71 -13.57 1.57
C THR A 64 -1.59 -12.68 0.69
N LEU A 65 -1.42 -11.36 0.79
CA LEU A 65 -2.10 -10.41 -0.09
C LEU A 65 -1.76 -10.68 -1.57
N ASP A 66 -0.51 -11.06 -1.86
CA ASP A 66 -0.08 -11.42 -3.21
C ASP A 66 -0.82 -12.66 -3.76
N ASP A 67 -1.27 -13.58 -2.89
CA ASP A 67 -2.06 -14.74 -3.30
C ASP A 67 -3.49 -14.36 -3.71
N GLU A 68 -4.10 -13.47 -2.94
CA GLU A 68 -5.43 -12.94 -3.26
C GLU A 68 -5.40 -12.14 -4.57
N ILE A 69 -4.36 -11.34 -4.76
CA ILE A 69 -4.14 -10.60 -6.01
C ILE A 69 -3.94 -11.57 -7.18
N THR A 70 -3.16 -12.64 -7.01
CA THR A 70 -2.92 -13.64 -8.06
C THR A 70 -4.23 -14.33 -8.50
N ASP A 71 -5.09 -14.67 -7.54
CA ASP A 71 -6.40 -15.28 -7.83
C ASP A 71 -7.30 -14.30 -8.59
N TYR A 72 -7.37 -13.05 -8.12
CA TYR A 72 -8.11 -11.98 -8.79
C TYR A 72 -7.62 -11.76 -10.24
N GLU A 73 -6.30 -11.79 -10.46
CA GLU A 73 -5.72 -11.58 -11.79
C GLU A 73 -6.12 -12.63 -12.83
N THR A 74 -6.50 -13.82 -12.38
CA THR A 74 -7.03 -14.86 -13.27
C THR A 74 -8.36 -14.42 -13.89
N LEU A 75 -9.25 -13.83 -13.08
CA LEU A 75 -10.54 -13.29 -13.53
C LEU A 75 -10.34 -12.02 -14.37
N PHE A 76 -9.48 -11.11 -13.90
CA PHE A 76 -9.08 -9.91 -14.64
C PHE A 76 -8.56 -10.27 -16.05
N GLY A 77 -7.74 -11.30 -16.17
CA GLY A 77 -7.21 -11.75 -17.47
C GLY A 77 -8.29 -12.20 -18.45
N GLN A 78 -9.39 -12.80 -17.96
CA GLN A 78 -10.55 -13.17 -18.79
C GLN A 78 -11.29 -11.94 -19.30
N ARG A 79 -11.55 -10.97 -18.41
CA ARG A 79 -12.20 -9.69 -18.74
C ARG A 79 -11.39 -8.88 -19.74
N LEU A 80 -10.08 -8.77 -19.52
CA LEU A 80 -9.16 -8.11 -20.45
C LEU A 80 -9.15 -8.80 -21.82
N HIS A 81 -9.23 -10.13 -21.86
CA HIS A 81 -9.28 -10.86 -23.13
C HIS A 81 -10.59 -10.63 -23.90
N ALA A 82 -11.72 -10.51 -23.19
CA ALA A 82 -12.99 -10.15 -23.79
C ALA A 82 -12.93 -8.72 -24.37
N LEU A 83 -12.39 -7.76 -23.61
CA LEU A 83 -12.19 -6.38 -24.08
C LEU A 83 -11.35 -6.34 -25.36
N LYS A 84 -10.25 -7.11 -25.42
CA LYS A 84 -9.37 -7.18 -26.61
C LYS A 84 -10.03 -7.79 -27.84
N LYS A 85 -11.15 -8.50 -27.68
CA LYS A 85 -11.90 -9.13 -28.78
C LYS A 85 -13.07 -8.29 -29.27
N ALA A 86 -13.50 -7.29 -28.49
CA ALA A 86 -14.53 -6.35 -28.90
C ALA A 86 -14.09 -5.61 -30.18
N ALA A 87 -15.04 -5.36 -31.06
CA ALA A 87 -14.79 -4.56 -32.25
C ALA A 87 -14.48 -3.11 -31.86
N ILE A 88 -13.79 -2.39 -32.75
CA ILE A 88 -13.62 -0.94 -32.61
C ILE A 88 -15.02 -0.30 -32.63
N ASP A 89 -15.24 0.66 -31.75
CA ASP A 89 -16.52 1.35 -31.52
C ASP A 89 -17.65 0.46 -30.93
N GLU A 90 -17.35 -0.77 -30.52
CA GLU A 90 -18.28 -1.58 -29.74
C GLU A 90 -18.37 -1.05 -28.31
N ALA A 91 -19.60 -0.83 -27.83
CA ALA A 91 -19.83 -0.42 -26.46
C ALA A 91 -19.42 -1.54 -25.50
N VAL A 92 -18.51 -1.23 -24.58
CA VAL A 92 -18.08 -2.16 -23.53
C VAL A 92 -18.78 -1.80 -22.23
N ASP A 93 -19.04 -2.81 -21.42
CA ASP A 93 -19.52 -2.64 -20.05
C ASP A 93 -18.61 -1.68 -19.25
N ALA A 94 -19.22 -0.65 -18.67
CA ALA A 94 -18.50 0.42 -17.98
C ALA A 94 -17.80 -0.08 -16.70
N ASP A 95 -18.39 -1.04 -15.98
CA ASP A 95 -17.80 -1.58 -14.76
C ASP A 95 -16.56 -2.41 -15.10
N VAL A 96 -16.62 -3.21 -16.17
CA VAL A 96 -15.47 -3.96 -16.68
C VAL A 96 -14.35 -3.01 -17.12
N ALA A 97 -14.68 -1.93 -17.82
CA ALA A 97 -13.68 -0.95 -18.25
C ALA A 97 -13.03 -0.23 -17.05
N ALA A 98 -13.85 0.23 -16.09
CA ALA A 98 -13.39 0.92 -14.89
C ALA A 98 -12.50 0.02 -14.03
N GLU A 99 -12.87 -1.25 -13.86
CA GLU A 99 -12.07 -2.23 -13.14
C GLU A 99 -10.72 -2.44 -13.82
N ILE A 100 -10.71 -2.59 -15.16
CA ILE A 100 -9.46 -2.81 -15.90
C ILE A 100 -8.51 -1.62 -15.74
N VAL A 101 -9.00 -0.41 -15.98
CA VAL A 101 -8.20 0.82 -15.84
C VAL A 101 -7.68 0.94 -14.42
N SER A 102 -8.56 0.81 -13.43
CA SER A 102 -8.21 0.96 -12.01
C SER A 102 -7.14 -0.04 -11.59
N HIS A 103 -7.29 -1.32 -11.98
CA HIS A 103 -6.31 -2.35 -11.65
C HIS A 103 -4.95 -2.07 -12.29
N LEU A 104 -4.91 -1.66 -13.57
CA LEU A 104 -3.67 -1.32 -14.26
C LEU A 104 -2.99 -0.07 -13.69
N THR A 105 -3.76 0.92 -13.23
CA THR A 105 -3.23 2.11 -12.59
C THR A 105 -2.59 1.79 -11.24
N ILE A 106 -3.29 1.04 -10.37
CA ILE A 106 -2.79 0.72 -9.03
C ILE A 106 -1.60 -0.24 -9.11
N ARG A 107 -1.58 -1.14 -10.11
CA ARG A 107 -0.51 -2.12 -10.29
C ARG A 107 0.80 -1.52 -10.81
N ASN A 108 0.80 -0.27 -11.25
CA ASN A 108 2.01 0.40 -11.73
C ASN A 108 3.02 0.58 -10.59
N ALA A 109 4.23 0.02 -10.75
CA ALA A 109 5.31 0.15 -9.76
C ALA A 109 5.65 1.60 -9.40
N HIS A 110 5.54 2.55 -10.34
CA HIS A 110 5.76 3.95 -10.03
C HIS A 110 4.73 4.48 -9.04
N SER A 111 3.44 4.25 -9.31
CA SER A 111 2.35 4.67 -8.42
C SER A 111 2.50 4.04 -7.04
N ARG A 112 2.73 2.72 -6.98
CA ARG A 112 2.97 2.00 -5.71
C ARG A 112 4.16 2.57 -4.95
N GLY A 113 5.31 2.72 -5.61
CA GLY A 113 6.53 3.25 -5.00
C GLY A 113 6.34 4.67 -4.45
N SER A 114 5.66 5.53 -5.21
CA SER A 114 5.32 6.90 -4.78
C SER A 114 4.40 6.91 -3.57
N PHE A 115 3.35 6.08 -3.54
CA PHE A 115 2.46 5.99 -2.39
C PHE A 115 3.18 5.47 -1.14
N THR A 116 3.95 4.39 -1.25
CA THR A 116 4.75 3.86 -0.14
C THR A 116 5.72 4.91 0.40
N GLY A 117 6.42 5.62 -0.49
CA GLY A 117 7.33 6.70 -0.11
C GLY A 117 6.62 7.85 0.60
N ALA A 118 5.47 8.30 0.08
CA ALA A 118 4.68 9.36 0.69
C ALA A 118 4.18 8.99 2.10
N VAL A 119 3.64 7.78 2.26
CA VAL A 119 3.17 7.28 3.56
C VAL A 119 4.33 7.17 4.54
N LYS A 120 5.49 6.65 4.10
CA LYS A 120 6.69 6.58 4.96
C LYS A 120 7.10 7.97 5.45
N ILE A 121 7.15 8.97 4.56
CA ILE A 121 7.49 10.35 4.94
C ILE A 121 6.50 10.89 5.97
N MET A 122 5.20 10.69 5.77
CA MET A 122 4.17 11.13 6.72
C MET A 122 4.34 10.46 8.08
N LEU A 123 4.62 9.15 8.11
CA LEU A 123 4.78 8.40 9.34
C LEU A 123 6.06 8.82 10.08
N ASP A 124 7.18 8.98 9.36
CA ASP A 124 8.44 9.46 9.91
C ASP A 124 8.27 10.85 10.55
N ARG A 125 7.54 11.76 9.90
CA ARG A 125 7.22 13.09 10.46
C ARG A 125 6.29 13.01 11.67
N THR A 126 5.32 12.10 11.64
CA THR A 126 4.43 11.88 12.79
C THR A 126 5.24 11.41 13.99
N VAL A 127 6.13 10.43 13.80
CA VAL A 127 7.03 9.95 14.86
C VAL A 127 7.95 11.07 15.35
N GLU A 128 8.51 11.88 14.46
CA GLU A 128 9.33 13.03 14.86
C GLU A 128 8.55 14.04 15.72
N VAL A 129 7.28 14.31 15.38
CA VAL A 129 6.43 15.22 16.15
C VAL A 129 6.06 14.64 17.51
N PHE A 130 5.70 13.34 17.57
CA PHE A 130 5.19 12.69 18.78
C PHE A 130 6.24 11.97 19.63
N CYS A 131 7.49 11.86 19.20
CA CYS A 131 8.57 11.23 19.98
C CYS A 131 9.70 12.20 20.31
N ASN A 132 9.61 13.45 19.89
CA ASN A 132 10.56 14.51 20.25
C ASN A 132 9.95 15.38 21.35
N GLU A 133 10.50 15.32 22.56
CA GLU A 133 10.05 16.11 23.71
C GLU A 133 10.00 17.61 23.40
N THR A 134 11.00 18.13 22.68
CA THR A 134 11.10 19.55 22.30
C THR A 134 9.97 19.98 21.35
N THR A 135 9.42 19.04 20.58
CA THR A 135 8.28 19.30 19.66
C THR A 135 6.94 19.06 20.36
N LEU A 136 6.88 18.02 21.20
CA LEU A 136 5.70 17.63 21.98
C LEU A 136 5.35 18.65 23.06
N ARG A 137 6.34 19.20 23.78
CA ARG A 137 6.12 20.11 24.90
C ARG A 137 5.35 21.37 24.49
N PRO A 138 5.71 22.07 23.41
CA PRO A 138 4.90 23.18 22.90
C PRO A 138 3.50 22.74 22.47
N ILE A 139 3.37 21.59 21.78
CA ILE A 139 2.08 21.08 21.28
C ILE A 139 1.12 20.74 22.43
N LEU A 140 1.63 20.18 23.52
CA LEU A 140 0.86 19.89 24.74
C LEU A 140 0.67 21.13 25.63
N GLY A 141 1.35 22.23 25.32
CA GLY A 141 1.26 23.50 26.03
C GLY A 141 2.07 23.53 27.33
N PHE A 142 3.17 22.79 27.42
CA PHE A 142 4.10 22.78 28.55
C PHE A 142 5.13 23.92 28.53
N ASP A 143 5.39 24.51 27.36
CA ASP A 143 6.39 25.58 27.21
C ASP A 143 5.80 27.00 27.27
N GLY A 144 4.49 27.12 27.55
CA GLY A 144 3.86 28.40 27.89
C GLY A 144 4.06 28.75 29.38
N GLU A 145 3.96 30.04 29.74
CA GLU A 145 4.00 30.48 31.15
C GLU A 145 2.89 29.85 32.01
N THR A 146 1.81 29.39 31.37
CA THR A 146 0.72 28.63 31.99
C THR A 146 0.36 27.40 31.14
N PRO A 147 0.07 26.23 31.74
CA PRO A 147 -0.36 25.03 31.01
C PRO A 147 -1.60 25.29 30.16
N SER A 148 -1.73 24.62 29.02
CA SER A 148 -2.90 24.77 28.14
C SER A 148 -4.20 24.41 28.85
N GLU A 149 -5.30 25.09 28.53
CA GLU A 149 -6.64 24.79 29.10
C GLU A 149 -7.08 23.34 28.87
N ARG A 150 -6.62 22.74 27.76
CA ARG A 150 -6.86 21.32 27.46
C ARG A 150 -6.07 20.39 28.39
N PHE A 151 -4.84 20.76 28.75
CA PHE A 151 -4.06 20.02 29.72
C PHE A 151 -4.67 20.12 31.13
N LYS A 152 -5.08 21.32 31.55
CA LYS A 152 -5.76 21.53 32.84
C LYS A 152 -7.02 20.68 32.99
N SER A 153 -7.88 20.67 31.97
CA SER A 153 -9.10 19.87 31.97
C SER A 153 -8.84 18.36 32.03
N LEU A 154 -7.82 17.84 31.33
CA LEU A 154 -7.43 16.43 31.39
C LEU A 154 -6.84 16.04 32.76
N VAL A 155 -6.05 16.92 33.37
CA VAL A 155 -5.54 16.72 34.73
C VAL A 155 -6.67 16.73 35.75
N ASP A 156 -7.62 17.66 35.62
CA ASP A 156 -8.82 17.72 36.48
C ASP A 156 -9.69 16.47 36.36
N GLU A 157 -9.87 15.94 35.15
CA GLU A 157 -10.60 14.70 34.90
C GLU A 157 -9.88 13.50 35.52
N HIS A 158 -8.57 13.38 35.29
CA HIS A 158 -7.76 12.28 35.84
C HIS A 158 -7.69 12.31 37.37
N LEU A 159 -7.60 13.49 37.99
CA LEU A 159 -7.61 13.67 39.44
C LEU A 159 -8.96 13.28 40.05
N LYS A 160 -10.08 13.62 39.39
CA LYS A 160 -11.42 13.22 39.81
C LYS A 160 -11.64 11.71 39.71
N GLU A 161 -11.08 11.06 38.69
CA GLU A 161 -11.26 9.63 38.46
C GLU A 161 -10.37 8.75 39.34
N ASN A 162 -9.08 9.12 39.53
CA ASN A 162 -8.10 8.23 40.15
C ASN A 162 -7.72 8.58 41.59
N HIS A 163 -8.11 9.76 42.09
CA HIS A 163 -7.81 10.19 43.46
C HIS A 163 -9.04 10.79 44.17
N PRO A 164 -10.07 9.99 44.49
CA PRO A 164 -11.26 10.47 45.22
C PRO A 164 -10.92 11.06 46.60
N LEU A 165 -9.78 10.68 47.19
CA LEU A 165 -9.28 11.26 48.45
C LEU A 165 -8.95 12.76 48.35
N LEU A 166 -8.52 13.26 47.19
CA LEU A 166 -8.24 14.69 47.00
C LEU A 166 -9.52 15.54 46.88
N THR A 167 -10.64 14.91 46.52
CA THR A 167 -11.96 15.55 46.54
C THR A 167 -12.52 15.61 47.97
N GLU A 168 -12.09 14.70 48.86
CA GLU A 168 -12.49 14.65 50.27
C GLU A 168 -11.62 15.52 51.19
N THR A 169 -10.42 15.94 50.79
CA THR A 169 -9.51 16.74 51.65
C THR A 169 -9.93 18.20 51.85
N GLY A 170 -11.01 18.66 51.21
CA GLY A 170 -11.56 20.01 51.44
C GLY A 170 -10.63 21.14 51.02
N LEU A 171 -9.66 20.87 50.13
CA LEU A 171 -8.80 21.91 49.57
C LEU A 171 -9.66 22.86 48.71
N PRO A 172 -9.58 24.18 48.96
CA PRO A 172 -10.39 25.13 48.22
C PRO A 172 -9.95 25.19 46.76
N ALA A 173 -10.92 25.30 45.85
CA ALA A 173 -10.74 25.17 44.39
C ALA A 173 -9.59 26.03 43.81
N HIS A 174 -9.30 27.19 44.40
CA HIS A 174 -8.21 28.08 43.96
C HIS A 174 -6.78 27.56 44.23
N VAL A 175 -6.62 26.47 44.97
CA VAL A 175 -5.32 25.81 45.19
C VAL A 175 -5.07 24.72 44.12
N LEU A 176 -6.13 24.35 43.40
CA LEU A 176 -6.10 23.39 42.28
C LEU A 176 -6.11 24.09 40.90
N HIS A 177 -6.14 25.43 40.86
CA HIS A 177 -6.22 26.25 39.66
C HIS A 177 -5.03 27.19 39.50
#